data_AF-A0A5C7V4F3-F1
#
_entry.id   AF-A0A5C7V4F3-F1
#
_cell.length_a   1.000
_cell.length_b   1.000
_cell.length_c   1.000
_cell.angle_alpha   90.00
_cell.angle_beta   90.00
_cell.angle_gamma   90.00
#
_symmetry.space_group_name_H-M   'P 1'
#
loop_
_entity.id
_entity.type
_entity.pdbx_description
1 polymer ?
#
loop_
_entity_poly.entity_id
_entity_poly.type
_entity_poly.pdbx_seq_one_letter_code
_entity_poly.pdbx_strand_id
1 'polypeptide(L)'
;MGNLIQQSSTTENPHVISVGSEGASAGRQALYLVNNTLVDLRPSGGVWLRVAAPQTEVVLANNLLVGGPPLAADGYWTRRANFNVDLDEFVRAARDDYRLRPDSALRGRAAEAGEGGGLALRPTREYRHPHTSVALAGPARHPGAFQG
;
A
#
# COMPACT_ATOMS: atom_id res chain seq x y z
N MET A 1 -9.16 4.40 -2.90
CA MET A 1 -9.37 4.16 -1.46
C MET A 1 -8.16 3.38 -0.97
N GLY A 2 -7.66 3.70 0.22
CA GLY A 2 -6.53 3.01 0.83
C GLY A 2 -6.97 1.80 1.65
N ASN A 3 -6.23 0.69 1.58
CA ASN A 3 -6.50 -0.54 2.34
C ASN A 3 -5.38 -0.84 3.33
N LEU A 4 -5.73 -1.46 4.46
CA LEU A 4 -4.78 -2.18 5.31
C LEU A 4 -4.70 -3.64 4.85
N ILE A 5 -3.53 -4.08 4.41
CA ILE A 5 -3.28 -5.47 3.98
C ILE A 5 -2.15 -6.01 4.85
N GLN A 6 -2.41 -7.10 5.56
CA GLN A 6 -1.48 -7.67 6.52
C GLN A 6 -1.25 -9.15 6.26
N GLN A 7 0.01 -9.55 6.18
CA GLN A 7 0.40 -10.96 6.20
C GLN A 7 0.74 -11.41 7.62
N SER A 8 0.29 -12.62 7.97
CA SER A 8 0.63 -13.26 9.24
C SER A 8 2.10 -13.69 9.25
N SER A 9 2.70 -13.75 10.44
CA SER A 9 4.06 -14.28 10.65
C SER A 9 4.21 -15.76 10.30
N THR A 10 3.09 -16.50 10.15
CA THR A 10 3.05 -17.93 9.82
C THR A 10 2.66 -18.23 8.37
N THR A 11 2.55 -17.22 7.50
CA THR A 11 2.14 -17.43 6.11
C THR A 11 3.24 -18.12 5.29
N GLU A 12 2.88 -19.19 4.57
CA GLU A 12 3.80 -19.91 3.67
C GLU A 12 4.08 -19.17 2.35
N ASN A 13 3.15 -18.33 1.87
CA ASN A 13 3.33 -17.56 0.65
C ASN A 13 4.11 -16.26 0.92
N PRO A 14 5.32 -16.10 0.37
CA PRO A 14 6.13 -14.94 0.68
C PRO A 14 5.68 -13.64 0.01
N HIS A 15 4.64 -13.66 -0.83
CA HIS A 15 4.15 -12.49 -1.56
C HIS A 15 2.95 -11.82 -0.87
N VAL A 16 3.10 -10.54 -0.48
CA VAL A 16 2.00 -9.75 0.12
C VAL A 16 0.90 -9.48 -0.91
N ILE A 17 1.28 -9.15 -2.16
CA ILE A 17 0.37 -8.99 -3.28
C ILE A 17 0.93 -9.73 -4.50
N SER A 18 0.10 -10.56 -5.13
CA SER A 18 0.41 -11.26 -6.38
C SER A 18 -0.64 -10.91 -7.44
N VAL A 19 -0.20 -10.48 -8.63
CA VAL A 19 -1.08 -10.22 -9.77
C VAL A 19 -0.69 -11.09 -10.96
N GLY A 20 -1.69 -11.68 -11.61
CA GLY A 20 -1.53 -12.47 -12.84
C GLY A 20 -1.14 -13.94 -12.63
N SER A 21 -1.26 -14.48 -11.41
CA SER A 21 -0.91 -15.87 -11.09
C SER A 21 -1.96 -16.91 -11.52
N GLU A 22 -3.16 -16.50 -11.93
CA GLU A 22 -4.28 -17.40 -12.31
C GLU A 22 -4.53 -17.48 -13.83
N GLY A 23 -3.52 -17.17 -14.65
CA GLY A 23 -3.65 -17.17 -16.11
C GLY A 23 -3.91 -15.76 -16.62
N ALA A 24 -2.89 -15.19 -17.26
CA ALA A 24 -2.97 -13.86 -17.85
C ALA A 24 -3.97 -13.87 -19.02
N SER A 25 -5.18 -13.33 -18.80
CA SER A 25 -6.11 -13.06 -19.89
C SER A 25 -5.51 -12.01 -20.85
N ALA A 26 -5.89 -12.05 -22.13
CA ALA A 26 -5.35 -11.22 -23.21
C ALA A 26 -5.68 -9.71 -23.12
N GLY A 27 -6.15 -9.22 -21.96
CA GLY A 27 -6.44 -7.81 -21.71
C GLY A 27 -5.28 -7.05 -21.07
N ARG A 28 -5.30 -5.71 -21.18
CA ARG A 28 -4.35 -4.83 -20.48
C ARG A 28 -4.54 -5.00 -18.97
N GLN A 29 -3.50 -5.51 -18.30
CA GLN A 29 -3.50 -5.68 -16.85
C GLN A 29 -3.00 -4.41 -16.19
N ALA A 30 -3.63 -4.03 -15.07
CA ALA A 30 -3.19 -2.90 -14.28
C ALA A 30 -3.34 -3.17 -12.78
N LEU A 31 -2.41 -2.62 -12.00
CA LEU A 31 -2.42 -2.63 -10.55
C LEU A 31 -2.15 -1.23 -10.02
N TYR A 32 -3.12 -0.69 -9.27
CA TYR A 32 -3.00 0.62 -8.63
C TYR A 32 -3.07 0.46 -7.12
N LEU A 33 -1.92 0.59 -6.46
CA LEU A 33 -1.82 0.60 -5.00
C LEU A 33 -1.63 2.05 -4.56
N VAL A 34 -2.71 2.65 -4.07
CA VAL A 34 -2.73 4.06 -3.66
C VAL A 34 -3.20 4.18 -2.22
N ASN A 35 -2.37 4.81 -1.38
CA ASN A 35 -2.64 5.04 0.04
C ASN A 35 -2.91 3.76 0.84
N ASN A 36 -2.20 2.66 0.56
CA ASN A 36 -2.33 1.43 1.37
C ASN A 36 -1.32 1.40 2.51
N THR A 37 -1.64 0.69 3.58
CA THR A 37 -0.68 0.24 4.59
C THR A 37 -0.50 -1.27 4.40
N LEU A 38 0.69 -1.69 3.98
CA LEU A 38 1.05 -3.08 3.75
C LEU A 38 1.95 -3.53 4.90
N VAL A 39 1.56 -4.58 5.62
CA VAL A 39 2.26 -5.04 6.82
C VAL A 39 2.79 -6.45 6.61
N ASP A 40 4.10 -6.63 6.79
CA ASP A 40 4.76 -7.94 6.81
C ASP A 40 5.53 -8.10 8.12
N LEU A 41 5.03 -9.00 8.97
CA LEU A 41 5.60 -9.27 10.30
C LEU A 41 6.53 -10.49 10.30
N ARG A 42 6.90 -11.02 9.12
CA ARG A 42 7.78 -12.19 9.06
C ARG A 42 9.21 -11.81 9.43
N PRO A 43 9.89 -12.59 10.29
CA PRO A 43 11.28 -12.32 10.67
C PRO A 43 12.27 -12.33 9.50
N SER A 44 12.03 -13.16 8.48
CA SER A 44 12.81 -13.22 7.25
C SER A 44 12.44 -12.11 6.25
N GLY A 45 11.35 -11.38 6.51
CA GLY A 45 10.64 -10.55 5.54
C GLY A 45 10.08 -11.34 4.36
N GLY A 46 9.46 -10.61 3.43
CA GLY A 46 9.35 -11.11 2.06
C GLY A 46 8.91 -10.10 1.02
N VAL A 47 8.26 -10.59 -0.03
CA VAL A 47 8.16 -9.86 -1.29
C VAL A 47 6.83 -9.10 -1.32
N TRP A 48 6.89 -7.78 -1.23
CA TRP A 48 5.68 -6.94 -1.24
C TRP A 48 4.81 -7.13 -2.47
N LEU A 49 5.44 -7.22 -3.65
CA LEU A 49 4.73 -7.26 -4.91
C LEU A 49 5.44 -8.18 -5.90
N ARG A 50 4.68 -9.11 -6.46
CA ARG A 50 5.08 -9.89 -7.64
C ARG A 50 4.09 -9.68 -8.77
N VAL A 51 4.61 -9.25 -9.92
CA VAL A 51 3.84 -9.02 -11.14
C VAL A 51 4.33 -9.98 -12.20
N ALA A 52 3.50 -10.97 -12.54
CA ALA A 52 3.92 -12.05 -13.44
C ALA A 52 3.89 -11.63 -14.92
N ALA A 53 2.97 -10.75 -15.30
CA ALA A 53 2.82 -10.28 -16.68
C ALA A 53 3.66 -9.00 -16.93
N PRO A 54 4.68 -9.03 -17.80
CA PRO A 54 5.59 -7.89 -18.01
C PRO A 54 4.91 -6.61 -18.52
N GLN A 55 3.75 -6.73 -19.17
CA GLN A 55 2.98 -5.60 -19.72
C GLN A 55 1.97 -5.00 -18.72
N THR A 56 1.99 -5.43 -17.46
CA THR A 56 1.09 -4.88 -16.43
C THR A 56 1.48 -3.45 -16.11
N GLU A 57 0.52 -2.53 -16.20
CA GLU A 57 0.68 -1.17 -15.71
C GLU A 57 0.64 -1.17 -14.19
N VAL A 58 1.65 -0.60 -13.52
CA VAL A 58 1.72 -0.58 -12.06
C VAL A 58 1.95 0.84 -11.57
N VAL A 59 1.04 1.32 -10.71
CA VAL A 59 1.20 2.59 -9.99
C VAL A 59 1.18 2.31 -8.50
N LEU A 60 2.26 2.69 -7.84
CA LEU A 60 2.44 2.61 -6.39
C LEU A 60 2.58 4.03 -5.87
N ALA A 61 1.56 4.54 -5.20
CA ALA A 61 1.57 5.89 -4.67
C ALA A 61 1.14 5.94 -3.20
N ASN A 62 1.87 6.70 -2.38
CA ASN A 62 1.46 6.99 -1.00
C ASN A 62 1.30 5.74 -0.12
N ASN A 63 1.97 4.63 -0.40
CA ASN A 63 1.85 3.43 0.45
C ASN A 63 2.84 3.47 1.62
N LEU A 64 2.42 2.92 2.75
CA LEU A 64 3.30 2.56 3.86
C LEU A 64 3.61 1.06 3.77
N LEU A 65 4.89 0.70 3.81
CA LEU A 65 5.37 -0.66 3.86
C LEU A 65 5.97 -0.90 5.24
N VAL A 66 5.27 -1.66 6.08
CA VAL A 66 5.59 -1.85 7.49
C VAL A 66 6.32 -3.17 7.67
N GLY A 67 7.60 -3.10 8.05
CA GLY A 67 8.51 -4.25 8.04
C GLY A 67 9.37 -4.31 6.78
N GLY A 68 10.00 -5.46 6.51
CA GLY A 68 11.03 -5.60 5.48
C GLY A 68 10.88 -6.81 4.55
N PRO A 69 11.75 -6.93 3.53
CA PRO A 69 12.73 -5.94 2.99
C PRO A 69 12.05 -4.73 2.32
N PRO A 70 12.77 -3.68 1.87
CA PRO A 70 12.17 -2.61 1.08
C PRO A 70 11.47 -3.08 -0.20
N LEU A 71 10.56 -2.27 -0.72
CA LEU A 71 9.97 -2.54 -2.03
C LEU A 71 11.07 -2.59 -3.10
N ALA A 72 11.12 -3.71 -3.83
CA ALA A 72 12.11 -3.94 -4.86
C ALA A 72 12.14 -2.78 -5.89
N ALA A 73 13.33 -2.45 -6.37
CA ALA A 73 13.55 -1.32 -7.25
C ALA A 73 13.37 -1.64 -8.74
N ASP A 74 13.17 -2.91 -9.05
CA ASP A 74 13.04 -3.45 -10.39
C ASP A 74 11.60 -3.34 -10.92
N GLY A 75 11.49 -3.14 -12.23
CA GLY A 75 10.22 -2.97 -12.93
C GLY A 75 9.96 -1.53 -13.40
N TYR A 76 9.27 -1.39 -14.52
CA TYR A 76 8.89 -0.11 -15.11
C TYR A 76 7.69 0.54 -14.39
N TRP A 77 7.63 0.44 -13.06
CA TRP A 77 6.50 0.87 -12.25
C TRP A 77 6.55 2.38 -11.96
N THR A 78 5.39 3.03 -11.96
CA THR A 78 5.28 4.40 -11.46
C THR A 78 5.27 4.38 -9.94
N ARG A 79 6.25 5.04 -9.31
CA ARG A 79 6.41 5.08 -7.84
C ARG A 79 6.42 6.51 -7.34
N ARG A 80 5.58 6.83 -6.35
CA ARG A 80 5.49 8.16 -5.73
C ARG A 80 5.25 8.05 -4.23
N ALA A 81 6.10 8.67 -3.40
CA ALA A 81 5.89 8.79 -1.96
C ALA A 81 5.50 7.46 -1.27
N ASN A 82 6.20 6.36 -1.60
CA ASN A 82 6.08 5.10 -0.86
C ASN A 82 7.17 5.07 0.21
N PHE A 83 6.83 4.71 1.44
CA PHE A 83 7.75 4.75 2.57
C PHE A 83 7.81 3.40 3.28
N ASN A 84 9.03 2.92 3.51
CA ASN A 84 9.28 1.81 4.41
C ASN A 84 9.41 2.37 5.84
N VAL A 85 8.67 1.77 6.77
CA VAL A 85 8.56 2.22 8.17
C VAL A 85 8.50 1.03 9.11
N ASP A 86 8.82 1.26 10.38
CA ASP A 86 8.68 0.28 11.45
C ASP A 86 7.36 0.48 12.23
N LEU A 87 7.07 -0.44 13.16
CA LEU A 87 5.83 -0.43 13.94
C LEU A 87 5.70 0.79 14.88
N ASP A 88 6.82 1.43 15.20
CA ASP A 88 6.89 2.61 16.08
C ASP A 88 6.41 3.91 15.41
N GLU A 89 6.25 3.91 14.08
CA GLU A 89 5.67 5.02 13.31
C GLU A 89 4.18 5.25 13.63
N PHE A 90 3.52 4.27 14.26
CA PHE A 90 2.08 4.22 14.44
C PHE A 90 1.63 4.43 15.90
N VAL A 91 0.39 4.88 16.08
CA VAL A 91 -0.21 5.11 17.40
C VAL A 91 -0.22 3.83 18.24
N ARG A 92 -0.68 2.70 17.68
CA ARG A 92 -0.73 1.42 18.40
C ARG A 92 -0.85 0.21 17.46
N ALA A 93 0.16 0.01 16.61
CA ALA A 93 0.17 -1.05 15.59
C ALA A 93 -0.13 -2.47 16.12
N ALA A 94 0.34 -2.80 17.34
CA ALA A 94 0.04 -4.09 17.99
C ALA A 94 -1.45 -4.35 18.29
N ARG A 95 -2.32 -3.35 18.06
CA ARG A 95 -3.78 -3.46 18.14
C ARG A 95 -4.46 -2.93 16.87
N ASP A 96 -3.79 -3.10 15.73
CA ASP A 96 -4.25 -2.74 14.38
C ASP A 96 -4.54 -1.23 14.18
N ASP A 97 -4.00 -0.38 15.06
CA ASP A 97 -4.08 1.07 14.95
C ASP A 97 -2.86 1.61 14.22
N TYR A 98 -2.92 1.53 12.89
CA TYR A 98 -1.90 2.01 11.95
C TYR A 98 -2.12 3.48 11.53
N ARG A 99 -2.75 4.30 12.38
CA ARG A 99 -2.68 5.76 12.22
C ARG A 99 -1.26 6.21 12.52
N LEU A 100 -0.72 7.08 11.66
CA LEU A 100 0.56 7.74 11.93
C LEU A 100 0.49 8.47 13.27
N ARG A 101 1.56 8.39 14.06
CA ARG A 101 1.64 9.16 15.30
C ARG A 101 1.54 10.66 15.04
N PRO A 102 1.04 11.46 16.00
CA PRO A 102 0.90 12.91 15.80
C PRO A 102 2.19 13.64 15.40
N ASP A 103 3.35 13.15 15.87
CA ASP A 103 4.71 13.65 15.65
C ASP A 103 5.42 13.05 14.43
N SER A 104 4.79 12.14 13.71
CA SER A 104 5.34 11.52 12.50
C SER A 104 5.68 12.56 11.43
N ALA A 105 6.91 12.48 10.91
CA ALA A 105 7.37 13.30 9.78
C ALA A 105 6.68 12.93 8.45
N LEU A 106 5.98 11.79 8.39
CA LEU A 106 5.23 11.34 7.21
C LEU A 106 3.85 11.98 7.11
N ARG A 107 3.36 12.62 8.17
CA ARG A 107 2.13 13.40 8.11
C ARG A 107 2.29 14.55 7.12
N GLY A 108 1.37 14.61 6.16
CA GLY A 108 1.34 15.63 5.11
C GLY A 108 2.23 15.30 3.91
N ARG A 109 2.83 14.10 3.87
CA ARG A 109 3.78 13.70 2.82
C ARG A 109 3.15 12.91 1.67
N ALA A 110 1.82 12.89 1.57
CA ALA A 110 1.17 12.34 0.38
C ALA A 110 1.51 13.19 -0.85
N ALA A 111 1.81 12.52 -1.96
CA ALA A 111 2.01 13.12 -3.27
C ALA A 111 0.78 12.87 -4.17
N GLU A 112 0.64 13.67 -5.23
CA GLU A 112 -0.37 13.41 -6.26
C GLU A 112 -0.05 12.08 -6.97
N ALA A 113 -0.94 11.11 -6.79
CA ALA A 113 -0.79 9.77 -7.38
C ALA A 113 -0.91 9.78 -8.92
N GLY A 114 -1.57 10.81 -9.48
CA GLY A 114 -1.77 10.96 -10.92
C GLY A 114 -2.95 10.16 -11.42
N GLU A 115 -2.78 9.54 -12.58
CA GLU A 115 -3.83 8.78 -13.27
C GLU A 115 -3.31 7.37 -13.60
N GLY A 116 -4.24 6.43 -13.72
CA GLY A 116 -3.99 5.07 -14.16
C GLY A 116 -5.20 4.56 -14.93
N GLY A 117 -4.99 4.02 -16.13
CA GLY A 117 -6.08 3.44 -16.92
C GLY A 117 -7.17 4.46 -17.29
N GLY A 118 -6.80 5.73 -17.39
CA GLY A 118 -7.72 6.85 -17.67
C GLY A 118 -8.51 7.36 -16.47
N LEU A 119 -8.21 6.89 -15.24
CA LEU A 119 -8.88 7.32 -14.01
C LEU A 119 -7.93 8.08 -13.10
N ALA A 120 -8.43 9.15 -12.48
CA ALA A 120 -7.71 9.87 -11.43
C ALA A 120 -7.54 8.98 -10.19
N LEU A 121 -6.30 8.78 -9.76
CA LEU A 121 -5.95 7.91 -8.63
C LEU A 121 -6.00 8.66 -7.31
N ARG A 122 -7.11 9.35 -7.03
CA ARG A 122 -7.30 10.14 -5.81
C ARG A 122 -8.29 9.46 -4.86
N PRO A 123 -7.86 8.95 -3.69
CA PRO A 123 -8.78 8.33 -2.74
C PRO A 123 -9.86 9.31 -2.26
N THR A 124 -11.10 8.85 -2.25
CA THR A 124 -12.26 9.58 -1.69
C THR A 124 -12.72 9.00 -0.36
N ARG A 125 -12.10 7.90 0.08
CA ARG A 125 -12.44 7.16 1.30
C ARG A 125 -11.17 6.62 1.96
N GLU A 126 -11.18 6.57 3.29
CA GLU A 126 -10.16 5.90 4.12
C GLU A 126 -10.69 4.61 4.74
N TYR A 127 -9.77 3.72 5.07
CA TYR A 127 -10.07 2.50 5.81
C TYR A 127 -10.47 2.83 7.25
N ARG A 128 -11.46 2.10 7.76
CA ARG A 128 -11.87 2.12 9.15
C ARG A 128 -11.95 0.68 9.65
N HIS A 129 -11.04 0.36 10.57
CA HIS A 129 -10.95 -0.97 11.17
C HIS A 129 -12.30 -1.43 11.76
N PRO A 130 -12.68 -2.71 11.62
CA PRO A 130 -11.90 -3.82 11.05
C PRO A 130 -12.08 -4.06 9.55
N HIS A 131 -13.17 -3.60 8.93
CA HIS A 131 -13.49 -3.96 7.54
C HIS A 131 -14.45 -2.96 6.89
N THR A 132 -14.41 -1.69 7.33
CA THR A 132 -15.27 -0.62 6.79
C THR A 132 -14.44 0.51 6.19
N SER A 133 -15.12 1.49 5.61
CA SER A 133 -14.48 2.72 5.15
C SER A 133 -15.38 3.91 5.42
N VAL A 134 -14.80 5.09 5.55
CA VAL A 134 -15.55 6.36 5.68
C VAL A 134 -15.11 7.32 4.58
N ALA A 135 -16.02 8.21 4.17
CA ALA A 135 -15.69 9.26 3.22
C ALA A 135 -14.66 10.22 3.81
N LEU A 136 -13.70 10.63 2.98
CA LEU A 136 -12.75 11.66 3.37
C LEU A 136 -13.40 13.04 3.30
N ALA A 137 -13.13 13.88 4.29
CA ALA A 137 -13.58 15.28 4.31
C ALA A 137 -12.82 16.17 3.30
N GLY A 138 -11.71 15.67 2.73
CA GLY A 138 -10.89 16.36 1.75
C GLY A 138 -9.87 15.40 1.12
N PRO A 139 -8.88 15.92 0.37
CA PRO A 139 -7.83 15.08 -0.21
C PRO A 139 -7.07 14.28 0.85
N ALA A 140 -6.65 13.07 0.50
CA ALA A 140 -5.71 12.30 1.32
C ALA A 140 -4.43 13.12 1.52
N ARG A 141 -4.01 13.28 2.78
CA ARG A 141 -2.85 14.10 3.16
C ARG A 141 -1.66 13.26 3.58
N HIS A 142 -1.88 12.00 3.93
CA HIS A 142 -0.88 11.14 4.55
C HIS A 142 -0.66 9.91 3.67
N PRO A 143 0.57 9.38 3.57
CA PRO A 143 0.75 8.03 3.08
C PRO A 143 0.04 7.05 4.03
N GLY A 144 -0.39 5.90 3.50
CA GLY A 144 -1.07 4.87 4.26
C GLY A 144 -2.59 4.94 4.23
N ALA A 145 -3.21 3.88 4.76
CA ALA A 145 -4.65 3.62 4.69
C ALA A 145 -5.51 4.54 5.58
N PHE A 146 -4.89 5.18 6.56
CA PHE A 146 -5.53 6.02 7.55
C PHE A 146 -5.16 7.49 7.31
N GLN A 147 -6.16 8.38 7.33
CA GLN A 147 -6.03 9.81 7.04
C GLN A 147 -6.44 10.71 8.22
N GLY A 148 -6.93 10.11 9.31
CA GLY A 148 -7.23 10.76 10.60
C GLY A 148 -6.03 10.99 11.50
#